data_AF-A0ABD1CKP2-F1
#
_entry.id   AF-A0ABD1CKP2-F1
#
_cell.length_a   1.000
_cell.length_b   1.000
_cell.length_c   1.000
_cell.angle_alpha   90.00
_cell.angle_beta   90.00
_cell.angle_gamma   90.00
#
_symmetry.space_group_name_H-M   'P 1'
#
loop_
_entity.id
_entity.type
_entity.pdbx_description
1 polymer ?
#
loop_
_entity_poly.entity_id
_entity_poly.type
_entity_poly.pdbx_seq_one_letter_code
_entity_poly.pdbx_strand_id
1 'polypeptide(L)'
;MDAELANLISKVCLAKFNSLPKTGKPKAEYEWSILSAIVLVDAAKEGDPKVVSLGTGTKCLSADQLSAKGDILNDSHAEVMARRGFLRFLMQQIASALKNGWSIFEFNSESRKFTCKSGISFHFFTTHSPCGDASIFSETSRSSDEPSPKRTKLSVEGMTGGKLLSPSASDAMAQDVGKIRTKPGKGVRTLSLSCSDKMARWAILGVQGSLLMMLLERPIYLESVVICDGTDYCKEAIERALWKRWDPDVVEGALREPFRLVKPAIVVASNGLMFQFRKNRPIGGGVKFQPAPGGIVWCSDVERNALEVEIGGRRQGVTKKMLATPAARLKISKIELFATFAAVWKAAAGSGADMDTLRYVDVKNRSRPYREQWDALRVAVFSEWSAKPSSLLTFDLCSGGK
;
A
#
# COMPACT_ATOMS: atom_id res chain seq x y z
N MET A 1 11.16 17.69 2.77
CA MET A 1 10.49 17.83 1.45
C MET A 1 9.82 19.18 1.44
N ASP A 2 10.16 20.01 0.46
CA ASP A 2 9.50 21.29 0.20
C ASP A 2 8.21 21.10 -0.64
N ALA A 3 7.49 22.21 -0.84
CA ALA A 3 6.26 22.23 -1.62
C ALA A 3 6.49 22.01 -3.12
N GLU A 4 7.67 22.36 -3.65
CA GLU A 4 7.99 22.21 -5.07
C GLU A 4 8.08 20.74 -5.45
N LEU A 5 8.81 19.93 -4.67
CA LEU A 5 8.88 18.49 -4.88
C LEU A 5 7.51 17.82 -4.70
N ALA A 6 6.70 18.25 -3.74
CA ALA A 6 5.34 17.74 -3.57
C ALA A 6 4.45 18.03 -4.80
N ASN A 7 4.54 19.25 -5.34
CA ASN A 7 3.84 19.65 -6.56
C ASN A 7 4.28 18.82 -7.77
N LEU A 8 5.57 18.56 -7.90
CA LEU A 8 6.12 17.75 -8.98
C LEU A 8 5.69 16.28 -8.85
N ILE A 9 5.75 15.71 -7.63
CA ILE A 9 5.24 14.36 -7.33
C ILE A 9 3.76 14.22 -7.71
N SER A 10 2.93 15.19 -7.33
CA SER A 10 1.50 15.21 -7.70
C SER A 10 1.32 15.23 -9.22
N LYS A 11 2.03 16.14 -9.91
CA LYS A 11 1.99 16.27 -11.37
C LYS A 11 2.36 14.97 -12.07
N VAL A 12 3.49 14.33 -11.72
CA VAL A 12 3.94 13.10 -12.38
C VAL A 12 3.01 11.91 -12.10
N CYS A 13 2.43 11.84 -10.90
CA CYS A 13 1.45 10.80 -10.55
C CYS A 13 0.16 10.91 -11.36
N LEU A 14 -0.41 12.12 -11.44
CA LEU A 14 -1.62 12.38 -12.22
C LEU A 14 -1.36 12.20 -13.72
N ALA A 15 -0.23 12.69 -14.23
CA ALA A 15 0.17 12.51 -15.62
C ALA A 15 0.35 11.03 -15.97
N LYS A 16 1.02 10.25 -15.10
CA LYS A 16 1.16 8.80 -15.28
C LYS A 16 -0.18 8.10 -15.33
N PHE A 17 -1.09 8.40 -14.40
CA PHE A 17 -2.44 7.83 -14.42
C PHE A 17 -3.17 8.19 -15.73
N ASN A 18 -3.10 9.45 -16.16
CA ASN A 18 -3.76 9.92 -17.37
C ASN A 18 -3.21 9.25 -18.64
N SER A 19 -1.91 8.95 -18.69
CA SER A 19 -1.29 8.24 -19.82
C SER A 19 -1.68 6.77 -19.93
N LEU A 20 -2.24 6.15 -18.87
CA LEU A 20 -2.67 4.75 -18.93
C LEU A 20 -3.88 4.57 -19.88
N PRO A 21 -4.04 3.39 -20.51
CA PRO A 21 -5.24 3.01 -21.23
C PRO A 21 -6.55 3.31 -20.49
N LYS A 22 -7.64 3.52 -21.24
CA LYS A 22 -8.96 3.76 -20.67
C LYS A 22 -9.51 2.54 -19.91
N THR A 23 -9.06 1.34 -20.26
CA THR A 23 -9.50 0.08 -19.64
C THR A 23 -9.24 0.08 -18.12
N GLY A 24 -10.30 -0.15 -17.34
CA GLY A 24 -10.24 -0.19 -15.88
C GLY A 24 -10.29 1.18 -15.19
N LYS A 25 -10.23 2.31 -15.92
CA LYS A 25 -10.42 3.63 -15.32
C LYS A 25 -11.89 3.82 -14.91
N PRO A 26 -12.17 4.58 -13.83
CA PRO A 26 -13.54 4.91 -13.45
C PRO A 26 -14.29 5.63 -14.57
N LYS A 27 -15.60 5.45 -14.63
CA LYS A 27 -16.47 6.25 -15.52
C LYS A 27 -16.68 7.64 -14.93
N ALA A 28 -16.30 8.69 -15.67
CA ALA A 28 -16.26 10.05 -15.16
C ALA A 28 -17.62 10.56 -14.68
N GLU A 29 -18.68 10.07 -15.32
CA GLU A 29 -20.07 10.52 -15.18
C GLU A 29 -20.70 10.08 -13.86
N TYR A 30 -20.30 8.92 -13.32
CA TYR A 30 -20.97 8.34 -12.15
C TYR A 30 -20.06 7.55 -11.20
N GLU A 31 -18.76 7.38 -11.50
CA GLU A 31 -17.83 6.66 -10.63
C GLU A 31 -16.75 7.56 -10.05
N TRP A 32 -16.40 7.31 -8.79
CA TRP A 32 -15.21 7.85 -8.14
C TRP A 32 -14.25 6.72 -7.73
N SER A 33 -12.98 7.05 -7.58
CA SER A 33 -11.97 6.13 -7.03
C SER A 33 -10.92 6.90 -6.24
N ILE A 34 -9.97 6.17 -5.67
CA ILE A 34 -8.77 6.72 -5.03
C ILE A 34 -7.59 6.30 -5.89
N LEU A 35 -6.62 7.20 -6.05
CA LEU A 35 -5.34 6.93 -6.67
C LEU A 35 -4.25 7.06 -5.60
N SER A 36 -3.35 6.08 -5.57
CA SER A 36 -2.12 6.15 -4.79
C SER A 36 -0.95 5.69 -5.61
N ALA A 37 0.24 6.20 -5.31
CA ALA A 37 1.45 5.84 -6.01
C ALA A 37 2.67 5.87 -5.08
N ILE A 38 3.72 5.15 -5.47
CA ILE A 38 5.05 5.26 -4.89
C ILE A 38 5.95 5.85 -5.97
N VAL A 39 6.66 6.90 -5.60
CA VAL A 39 7.52 7.70 -6.47
C VAL A 39 8.95 7.59 -5.98
N LEU A 40 9.87 7.33 -6.90
CA LEU A 40 11.30 7.33 -6.67
C LEU A 40 11.86 8.71 -6.98
N VAL A 41 12.71 9.20 -6.09
CA VAL A 41 13.57 10.37 -6.31
C VAL A 41 15.02 9.89 -6.23
N ASP A 42 15.85 10.36 -7.15
CA ASP A 42 17.29 10.07 -7.22
C ASP A 42 18.02 11.40 -7.11
N ALA A 43 18.39 11.78 -5.89
CA ALA A 43 19.04 13.07 -5.61
C ALA A 43 20.42 13.22 -6.27
N ALA A 44 21.00 12.13 -6.77
CA ALA A 44 22.26 12.16 -7.52
C ALA A 44 22.07 12.48 -9.02
N LYS A 45 20.83 12.58 -9.51
CA LYS A 45 20.52 12.86 -10.91
C LYS A 45 19.56 14.03 -11.02
N GLU A 46 19.90 14.95 -11.92
CA GLU A 46 18.94 15.95 -12.37
C GLU A 46 17.81 15.26 -13.13
N GLY A 47 16.57 15.52 -12.73
CA GLY A 47 15.39 15.02 -13.42
C GLY A 47 14.16 14.88 -12.53
N ASP A 48 13.02 14.70 -13.19
CA ASP A 48 11.75 14.57 -12.50
C ASP A 48 11.67 13.26 -11.67
N PRO A 49 10.98 13.29 -10.51
CA PRO A 49 10.57 12.11 -9.76
C PRO A 49 9.87 11.09 -10.67
N LYS A 50 10.15 9.81 -10.44
CA LYS A 50 9.66 8.72 -11.28
C LYS A 50 8.60 7.90 -10.55
N VAL A 51 7.39 7.86 -11.09
CA VAL A 51 6.37 6.92 -10.59
C VAL A 51 6.83 5.49 -10.85
N VAL A 52 7.05 4.71 -9.80
CA VAL A 52 7.51 3.31 -9.90
C VAL A 52 6.39 2.30 -9.67
N SER A 53 5.33 2.72 -8.99
CA SER A 53 4.13 1.90 -8.79
C SER A 53 2.92 2.77 -8.54
N LEU A 54 1.77 2.34 -9.04
CA LEU A 54 0.51 3.05 -8.96
C LEU A 54 -0.63 2.07 -8.73
N GLY A 55 -1.58 2.45 -7.88
CA GLY A 55 -2.80 1.69 -7.60
C GLY A 55 -4.02 2.60 -7.62
N THR A 56 -5.14 2.12 -8.14
CA THR A 56 -6.47 2.70 -7.86
C THR A 56 -7.37 1.65 -7.23
N GLY A 57 -8.35 2.09 -6.43
CA GLY A 57 -9.37 1.21 -5.88
C GLY A 57 -9.72 1.50 -4.43
N THR A 58 -10.87 0.96 -4.02
CA THR A 58 -11.49 1.23 -2.71
C THR A 58 -12.15 -0.01 -2.11
N LYS A 59 -11.86 -1.19 -2.65
CA LYS A 59 -12.58 -2.44 -2.34
C LYS A 59 -11.68 -3.39 -1.56
N CYS A 60 -12.30 -4.24 -0.76
CA CYS A 60 -11.65 -5.36 -0.11
C CYS A 60 -12.61 -6.54 -0.03
N LEU A 61 -12.06 -7.75 -0.01
CA LEU A 61 -12.84 -8.97 0.08
C LEU A 61 -13.29 -9.26 1.51
N SER A 62 -14.46 -9.86 1.65
CA SER A 62 -14.95 -10.41 2.91
C SER A 62 -14.21 -11.69 3.28
N ALA A 63 -14.33 -12.13 4.54
CA ALA A 63 -13.59 -13.29 5.06
C ALA A 63 -13.87 -14.60 4.29
N ASP A 64 -15.11 -14.79 3.84
CA ASP A 64 -15.61 -15.94 3.08
C ASP A 64 -15.16 -15.96 1.60
N GLN A 65 -14.63 -14.84 1.10
CA GLN A 65 -14.11 -14.72 -0.27
C GLN A 65 -12.60 -14.95 -0.37
N LEU A 66 -11.93 -15.20 0.76
CA LEU A 66 -10.47 -15.35 0.80
C LEU A 66 -10.03 -16.72 0.29
N SER A 67 -8.94 -16.75 -0.47
CA SER A 67 -8.36 -17.99 -0.98
C SER A 67 -7.16 -18.45 -0.15
N ALA A 68 -7.14 -19.76 0.16
CA ALA A 68 -6.00 -20.44 0.76
C ALA A 68 -4.80 -20.59 -0.21
N LYS A 69 -5.03 -20.51 -1.52
CA LYS A 69 -3.98 -20.67 -2.56
C LYS A 69 -3.15 -19.40 -2.81
N GLY A 70 -3.48 -18.28 -2.16
CA GLY A 70 -2.76 -17.02 -2.34
C GLY A 70 -2.93 -16.35 -3.71
N ASP A 71 -3.88 -16.82 -4.52
CA ASP A 71 -4.15 -16.42 -5.92
C ASP A 71 -5.14 -15.25 -6.05
N ILE A 72 -5.79 -14.84 -4.96
CA ILE A 72 -6.73 -13.72 -4.90
C ILE A 72 -6.12 -12.58 -4.07
N LEU A 73 -6.28 -11.35 -4.55
CA LEU A 73 -5.94 -10.16 -3.78
C LEU A 73 -7.04 -9.85 -2.75
N ASN A 74 -6.71 -9.95 -1.46
CA ASN A 74 -7.67 -9.70 -0.37
C ASN A 74 -8.09 -8.22 -0.24
N ASP A 75 -7.26 -7.31 -0.72
CA ASP A 75 -7.39 -5.88 -0.45
C ASP A 75 -6.89 -5.07 -1.64
N SER A 76 -7.85 -4.42 -2.28
CA SER A 76 -7.73 -3.68 -3.53
C SER A 76 -7.91 -2.17 -3.28
N HIS A 77 -7.56 -1.71 -2.08
CA HIS A 77 -7.34 -0.29 -1.85
C HIS A 77 -6.09 0.19 -2.58
N ALA A 78 -6.17 1.40 -3.12
CA ALA A 78 -5.13 2.06 -3.89
C ALA A 78 -3.75 2.00 -3.21
N GLU A 79 -3.69 2.31 -1.90
CA GLU A 79 -2.45 2.32 -1.11
C GLU A 79 -1.81 0.92 -1.04
N VAL A 80 -2.65 -0.12 -0.92
CA VAL A 80 -2.22 -1.52 -0.84
C VAL A 80 -1.75 -2.01 -2.21
N MET A 81 -2.49 -1.69 -3.27
CA MET A 81 -2.11 -2.06 -4.65
C MET A 81 -0.81 -1.39 -5.05
N ALA A 82 -0.64 -0.08 -4.79
CA ALA A 82 0.60 0.65 -5.03
C ALA A 82 1.79 0.02 -4.28
N ARG A 83 1.64 -0.30 -2.99
CA ARG A 83 2.70 -0.96 -2.22
C ARG A 83 3.04 -2.35 -2.75
N ARG A 84 2.06 -3.13 -3.21
CA ARG A 84 2.31 -4.48 -3.77
C ARG A 84 2.94 -4.43 -5.17
N GLY A 85 2.55 -3.48 -6.01
CA GLY A 85 3.24 -3.19 -7.27
C GLY A 85 4.69 -2.78 -7.03
N PHE A 86 4.94 -1.99 -5.98
CA PHE A 86 6.29 -1.59 -5.62
C PHE A 86 7.19 -2.77 -5.22
N LEU A 87 6.64 -3.83 -4.62
CA LEU A 87 7.42 -5.05 -4.36
C LEU A 87 7.91 -5.72 -5.64
N ARG A 88 7.10 -5.70 -6.72
CA ARG A 88 7.51 -6.19 -8.05
C ARG A 88 8.66 -5.36 -8.58
N PHE A 89 8.52 -4.03 -8.53
CA PHE A 89 9.59 -3.10 -8.90
C PHE A 89 10.89 -3.40 -8.15
N LEU A 90 10.85 -3.53 -6.82
CA LEU A 90 12.05 -3.85 -6.02
C LEU A 90 12.70 -5.17 -6.43
N MET A 91 11.92 -6.24 -6.61
CA MET A 91 12.44 -7.54 -7.06
C MET A 91 13.09 -7.45 -8.44
N GLN A 92 12.49 -6.69 -9.35
CA GLN A 92 13.04 -6.47 -10.68
C GLN A 92 14.34 -5.66 -10.62
N GLN A 93 14.43 -4.63 -9.78
CA GLN A 93 15.65 -3.85 -9.60
C GLN A 93 16.79 -4.70 -9.02
N ILE A 94 16.49 -5.60 -8.08
CA ILE A 94 17.45 -6.58 -7.58
C ILE A 94 17.90 -7.54 -8.71
N ALA A 95 16.95 -8.08 -9.48
CA ALA A 95 17.25 -8.95 -10.61
C ALA A 95 18.10 -8.25 -11.69
N SER A 96 17.86 -6.95 -11.92
CA SER A 96 18.65 -6.13 -12.84
C SER A 96 20.07 -5.92 -12.32
N ALA A 97 20.25 -5.62 -11.03
CA ALA A 97 21.57 -5.49 -10.41
C ALA A 97 22.41 -6.77 -10.57
N LEU A 98 21.80 -7.94 -10.35
CA LEU A 98 22.46 -9.24 -10.53
C LEU A 98 22.93 -9.51 -11.97
N LYS A 99 22.31 -8.86 -12.95
CA LYS A 99 22.65 -8.98 -14.37
C LYS A 99 23.54 -7.83 -14.86
N ASN A 100 24.09 -7.03 -13.95
CA ASN A 100 24.85 -5.80 -14.25
C ASN A 100 24.04 -4.81 -15.11
N GLY A 101 22.72 -4.82 -14.99
CA GLY A 101 21.82 -3.87 -15.63
C GLY A 101 21.63 -2.60 -14.78
N TRP A 102 20.86 -1.64 -15.29
CA TRP A 102 20.50 -0.46 -14.52
C TRP A 102 19.67 -0.85 -13.29
N SER A 103 20.12 -0.42 -12.11
CA SER A 103 19.44 -0.70 -10.84
C SER A 103 19.62 0.43 -9.83
N ILE A 104 18.61 0.59 -8.96
CA ILE A 104 18.63 1.41 -7.76
C ILE A 104 19.39 0.76 -6.59
N PHE A 105 19.80 -0.50 -6.75
CA PHE A 105 20.51 -1.25 -5.73
C PHE A 105 21.98 -1.43 -6.08
N GLU A 106 22.80 -1.51 -5.03
CA GLU A 106 24.16 -2.02 -5.04
C GLU A 106 24.18 -3.36 -4.30
N PHE A 107 24.99 -4.30 -4.80
CA PHE A 107 25.18 -5.60 -4.19
C PHE A 107 26.42 -5.58 -3.30
N ASN A 108 26.25 -5.86 -2.02
CA ASN A 108 27.34 -6.05 -1.09
C ASN A 108 27.79 -7.52 -1.14
N SER A 109 29.03 -7.74 -1.59
CA SER A 109 29.60 -9.07 -1.73
C SER A 109 29.84 -9.79 -0.39
N GLU A 110 30.12 -9.05 0.68
CA GLU A 110 30.40 -9.59 2.01
C GLU A 110 29.11 -10.08 2.68
N SER A 111 28.09 -9.22 2.74
CA SER A 111 26.81 -9.57 3.36
C SER A 111 25.90 -10.39 2.45
N ARG A 112 26.24 -10.48 1.15
CA ARG A 112 25.44 -11.11 0.09
C ARG A 112 24.03 -10.51 -0.03
N LYS A 113 23.91 -9.21 0.24
CA LYS A 113 22.64 -8.47 0.28
C LYS A 113 22.70 -7.20 -0.56
N PHE A 114 21.53 -6.60 -0.76
CA PHE A 114 21.35 -5.39 -1.54
C PHE A 114 21.08 -4.19 -0.63
N THR A 115 21.64 -3.05 -1.02
CA THR A 115 21.42 -1.75 -0.39
C THR A 115 21.02 -0.74 -1.43
N CYS A 116 20.01 0.09 -1.13
CA CYS A 116 19.63 1.19 -2.01
C CYS A 116 20.83 2.12 -2.18
N LYS A 117 21.07 2.54 -3.42
CA LYS A 117 22.10 3.53 -3.75
C LYS A 117 21.87 4.82 -2.97
N SER A 118 22.98 5.51 -2.64
CA SER A 118 22.92 6.83 -2.04
C SER A 118 22.09 7.79 -2.91
N GLY A 119 21.30 8.65 -2.26
CA GLY A 119 20.41 9.60 -2.93
C GLY A 119 19.06 9.03 -3.40
N ILE A 120 18.83 7.71 -3.31
CA ILE A 120 17.52 7.12 -3.64
C ILE A 120 16.57 7.24 -2.45
N SER A 121 15.44 7.92 -2.66
CA SER A 121 14.34 8.01 -1.71
C SER A 121 12.99 7.65 -2.35
N PHE A 122 12.03 7.29 -1.50
CA PHE A 122 10.68 6.91 -1.93
C PHE A 122 9.63 7.77 -1.24
N HIS A 123 8.65 8.20 -2.01
CA HIS A 123 7.59 9.09 -1.57
C HIS A 123 6.23 8.49 -1.94
N PHE A 124 5.28 8.60 -1.02
CA PHE A 124 3.93 8.11 -1.23
C PHE A 124 3.03 9.25 -1.68
N PHE A 125 2.29 9.07 -2.76
CA PHE A 125 1.28 10.01 -3.23
C PHE A 125 -0.11 9.40 -3.04
N THR A 126 -1.10 10.21 -2.64
CA THR A 126 -2.50 9.78 -2.54
C THR A 126 -3.50 10.89 -2.83
N THR A 127 -4.64 10.54 -3.38
CA THR A 127 -5.77 11.45 -3.66
C THR A 127 -6.89 11.35 -2.62
N HIS A 128 -6.61 10.73 -1.47
CA HIS A 128 -7.53 10.60 -0.35
C HIS A 128 -6.74 10.31 0.94
N SER A 129 -7.21 10.81 2.08
CA SER A 129 -6.65 10.43 3.39
C SER A 129 -6.74 8.90 3.58
N PRO A 130 -5.69 8.23 4.09
CA PRO A 130 -5.73 6.79 4.32
C PRO A 130 -6.94 6.38 5.17
N CYS A 131 -7.68 5.36 4.75
CA CYS A 131 -8.84 4.94 5.54
C CYS A 131 -8.42 4.45 6.94
N GLY A 132 -9.32 4.57 7.92
CA GLY A 132 -9.02 4.31 9.34
C GLY A 132 -8.74 5.61 10.09
N ASP A 133 -7.87 5.55 11.09
CA ASP A 133 -7.63 6.66 12.04
C ASP A 133 -7.31 8.02 11.38
N ALA A 134 -6.63 8.03 10.23
CA ALA A 134 -6.28 9.26 9.50
C ALA A 134 -7.50 9.97 8.89
N SER A 135 -8.65 9.30 8.83
CA SER A 135 -9.93 9.85 8.36
C SER A 135 -10.87 10.26 9.50
N ILE A 136 -10.42 10.19 10.77
CA ILE A 136 -11.20 10.60 11.95
C ILE A 136 -10.74 12.01 12.36
N PHE A 137 -11.48 13.02 11.90
CA PHE A 137 -11.24 14.42 12.22
C PHE A 137 -12.53 15.24 12.03
N SER A 138 -12.67 16.36 12.73
CA SER A 138 -13.83 17.26 12.63
C SER A 138 -13.69 18.25 11.48
N GLU A 139 -14.80 18.83 11.03
CA GLU A 139 -14.80 19.89 10.00
C GLU A 139 -13.95 21.11 10.40
N THR A 140 -13.92 21.46 11.69
CA THR A 140 -13.09 22.55 12.23
C THR A 140 -11.58 22.28 12.18
N SER A 141 -11.19 21.01 12.09
CA SER A 141 -9.79 20.58 11.95
C SER A 141 -9.41 20.30 10.49
N ARG A 142 -10.29 20.61 9.53
CA ARG A 142 -9.98 20.56 8.10
C ARG A 142 -9.02 21.69 7.76
N SER A 143 -7.89 21.33 7.18
CA SER A 143 -7.04 22.28 6.47
C SER A 143 -7.58 22.41 5.04
N SER A 144 -8.52 23.34 4.82
CA SER A 144 -9.04 23.67 3.48
C SER A 144 -8.74 25.13 3.15
N ASP A 145 -8.13 25.40 2.00
CA ASP A 145 -7.82 26.76 1.52
C ASP A 145 -9.06 27.51 0.93
N GLU A 146 -10.27 26.96 1.07
CA GLU A 146 -11.51 27.59 0.59
C GLU A 146 -12.39 28.10 1.76
N PRO A 147 -12.94 29.33 1.68
CA PRO A 147 -13.85 29.86 2.68
C PRO A 147 -15.19 29.12 2.61
N SER A 148 -15.53 28.36 3.65
CA SER A 148 -16.82 27.67 3.75
C SER A 148 -17.95 28.62 4.21
N PRO A 149 -19.14 28.59 3.58
CA PRO A 149 -20.29 29.35 4.07
C PRO A 149 -20.83 28.73 5.35
N LYS A 150 -21.04 29.56 6.39
CA LYS A 150 -21.55 29.17 7.71
C LYS A 150 -22.87 28.40 7.59
N ARG A 151 -22.83 27.07 7.77
CA ARG A 151 -23.99 26.25 8.10
C ARG A 151 -23.66 25.40 9.33
N THR A 152 -24.18 25.83 10.47
CA THR A 152 -24.13 25.12 11.74
C THR A 152 -25.01 23.88 11.67
N LYS A 153 -24.44 22.74 11.30
CA LYS A 153 -24.88 21.41 11.74
C LYS A 153 -23.63 20.63 12.13
N LEU A 154 -23.56 20.18 13.38
CA LEU A 154 -22.57 19.21 13.85
C LEU A 154 -22.82 17.86 13.16
N SER A 155 -22.45 17.74 11.89
CA SER A 155 -22.25 16.46 11.23
C SER A 155 -20.76 16.19 11.21
N VAL A 156 -20.32 15.10 11.86
CA VAL A 156 -18.94 14.62 11.74
C VAL A 156 -18.76 14.09 10.32
N GLU A 157 -18.41 14.96 9.38
CA GLU A 157 -17.95 14.53 8.07
C GLU A 157 -16.48 14.10 8.15
N GLY A 158 -16.29 12.86 8.60
CA GLY A 158 -15.01 12.21 8.87
C GLY A 158 -15.25 10.82 9.44
N MET A 159 -15.87 9.93 8.65
CA MET A 159 -16.21 8.58 9.06
C MET A 159 -15.33 7.55 8.35
N THR A 160 -14.68 6.69 9.13
CA THR A 160 -13.83 5.62 8.57
C THR A 160 -14.63 4.58 7.79
N GLY A 161 -15.91 4.41 8.14
CA GLY A 161 -16.72 3.22 7.81
C GLY A 161 -16.14 1.89 8.32
N GLY A 162 -15.01 1.94 9.03
CA GLY A 162 -14.25 0.79 9.49
C GLY A 162 -14.68 0.37 10.88
N LYS A 163 -14.63 -0.95 11.13
CA LYS A 163 -15.07 -1.55 12.39
C LYS A 163 -13.89 -1.68 13.36
N LEU A 164 -14.05 -1.26 14.62
CA LEU A 164 -13.09 -1.49 15.72
C LEU A 164 -12.84 -2.99 15.93
N LEU A 165 -11.61 -3.38 16.22
CA LEU A 165 -11.29 -4.77 16.59
C LEU A 165 -11.64 -5.06 18.06
N SER A 166 -11.33 -4.13 18.96
CA SER A 166 -11.60 -4.14 20.40
C SER A 166 -12.49 -2.95 20.74
N PRO A 167 -13.81 -3.05 20.54
CA PRO A 167 -14.69 -1.92 20.74
C PRO A 167 -14.81 -1.60 22.24
N SER A 168 -14.65 -0.31 22.59
CA SER A 168 -14.70 0.22 23.95
C SER A 168 -16.11 0.21 24.55
N ALA A 169 -17.14 0.12 23.69
CA ALA A 169 -18.55 -0.07 23.99
C ALA A 169 -19.17 -1.01 22.94
N SER A 170 -20.45 -1.37 23.06
CA SER A 170 -21.16 -2.27 22.12
C SER A 170 -21.19 -1.80 20.66
N ASP A 171 -20.74 -0.59 20.34
CA ASP A 171 -20.68 -0.06 18.98
C ASP A 171 -19.32 -0.27 18.29
N ALA A 172 -19.27 -1.27 17.41
CA ALA A 172 -18.10 -1.52 16.57
C ALA A 172 -17.82 -0.39 15.55
N MET A 173 -18.74 0.54 15.31
CA MET A 173 -18.58 1.69 14.40
C MET A 173 -18.16 2.98 15.13
N ALA A 174 -17.97 2.96 16.46
CA ALA A 174 -17.54 4.13 17.21
C ALA A 174 -16.28 4.75 16.58
N GLN A 175 -16.14 6.07 16.54
CA GLN A 175 -15.01 6.78 15.89
C GLN A 175 -13.88 7.12 16.87
N ASP A 176 -13.55 6.20 17.79
CA ASP A 176 -12.39 6.29 18.67
C ASP A 176 -11.06 6.45 17.90
N VAL A 177 -10.32 7.50 18.21
CA VAL A 177 -9.00 7.76 17.64
C VAL A 177 -7.94 6.82 18.22
N GLY A 178 -6.88 6.57 17.45
CA GLY A 178 -5.72 5.78 17.88
C GLY A 178 -5.94 4.26 17.90
N LYS A 179 -7.14 3.77 17.55
CA LYS A 179 -7.49 2.34 17.61
C LYS A 179 -7.31 1.59 16.29
N ILE A 180 -6.99 0.30 16.37
CA ILE A 180 -6.85 -0.56 15.18
C ILE A 180 -8.24 -0.97 14.65
N ARG A 181 -8.42 -0.90 13.33
CA ARG A 181 -9.72 -1.13 12.68
C ARG A 181 -9.61 -2.00 11.44
N THR A 182 -10.66 -2.75 11.16
CA THR A 182 -10.85 -3.40 9.85
C THR A 182 -11.45 -2.41 8.85
N LYS A 183 -11.17 -2.61 7.57
CA LYS A 183 -11.76 -1.81 6.49
C LYS A 183 -13.29 -1.86 6.46
N PRO A 184 -13.95 -0.81 5.92
CA PRO A 184 -15.36 -0.86 5.60
C PRO A 184 -15.66 -2.00 4.60
N GLY A 185 -16.80 -2.66 4.76
CA GLY A 185 -17.26 -3.71 3.86
C GLY A 185 -18.76 -3.94 3.99
N LYS A 186 -19.39 -4.44 2.94
CA LYS A 186 -20.78 -4.91 2.96
C LYS A 186 -20.80 -6.41 3.26
N GLY A 187 -21.77 -6.87 4.05
CA GLY A 187 -21.90 -8.29 4.41
C GLY A 187 -20.87 -8.76 5.44
N VAL A 188 -20.33 -9.97 5.23
CA VAL A 188 -19.34 -10.59 6.12
C VAL A 188 -18.13 -9.68 6.30
N ARG A 189 -17.68 -9.50 7.54
CA ARG A 189 -16.58 -8.60 7.89
C ARG A 189 -15.29 -9.04 7.17
N THR A 190 -14.58 -8.07 6.60
CA THR A 190 -13.24 -8.30 6.04
C THR A 190 -12.20 -8.51 7.15
N LEU A 191 -11.19 -9.35 6.89
CA LEU A 191 -10.02 -9.50 7.76
C LEU A 191 -8.90 -8.51 7.42
N SER A 192 -9.13 -7.57 6.50
CA SER A 192 -8.15 -6.56 6.11
C SER A 192 -8.22 -5.33 7.01
N LEU A 193 -7.11 -4.99 7.64
CA LEU A 193 -6.97 -3.77 8.44
C LEU A 193 -6.97 -2.52 7.58
N SER A 194 -7.25 -1.38 8.22
CA SER A 194 -7.28 -0.05 7.59
C SER A 194 -5.94 0.32 6.93
N CYS A 195 -5.96 1.27 5.99
CA CYS A 195 -4.72 1.74 5.36
C CYS A 195 -3.86 2.51 6.35
N SER A 196 -4.47 3.27 7.26
CA SER A 196 -3.80 3.92 8.39
C SER A 196 -2.95 2.91 9.19
N ASP A 197 -3.55 1.80 9.63
CA ASP A 197 -2.85 0.77 10.42
C ASP A 197 -1.70 0.12 9.63
N LYS A 198 -1.91 -0.13 8.34
CA LYS A 198 -0.89 -0.71 7.46
C LYS A 198 0.28 0.22 7.23
N MET A 199 0.01 1.50 6.95
CA MET A 199 1.05 2.50 6.76
C MET A 199 1.84 2.74 8.04
N ALA A 200 1.18 2.74 9.20
CA ALA A 200 1.86 2.83 10.48
C ALA A 200 2.81 1.63 10.72
N ARG A 201 2.39 0.41 10.34
CA ARG A 201 3.29 -0.75 10.34
C ARG A 201 4.46 -0.56 9.36
N TRP A 202 4.23 -0.01 8.18
CA TRP A 202 5.30 0.24 7.19
C TRP A 202 6.27 1.32 7.65
N ALA A 203 5.83 2.28 8.46
CA ALA A 203 6.68 3.30 9.05
C ALA A 203 7.76 2.72 9.98
N ILE A 204 7.55 1.51 10.52
CA ILE A 204 8.53 0.83 11.38
C ILE A 204 9.24 -0.34 10.68
N LEU A 205 8.47 -1.23 10.02
CA LEU A 205 9.03 -2.44 9.41
C LEU A 205 9.54 -2.24 7.98
N GLY A 206 9.30 -1.06 7.41
CA GLY A 206 9.50 -0.77 6.01
C GLY A 206 8.42 -1.35 5.09
N VAL A 207 8.40 -0.87 3.85
CA VAL A 207 7.41 -1.26 2.85
C VAL A 207 7.74 -2.57 2.14
N GLN A 208 8.99 -3.06 2.19
CA GLN A 208 9.48 -4.26 1.50
C GLN A 208 8.83 -5.57 1.99
N GLY A 209 8.50 -5.65 3.29
CA GLY A 209 7.98 -6.86 3.91
C GLY A 209 9.00 -7.99 4.08
N SER A 210 8.57 -9.09 4.69
CA SER A 210 9.48 -10.13 5.17
C SER A 210 10.33 -10.81 4.10
N LEU A 211 9.76 -11.13 2.92
CA LEU A 211 10.50 -11.85 1.87
C LEU A 211 11.68 -11.01 1.36
N LEU A 212 11.41 -9.79 0.90
CA LEU A 212 12.45 -8.89 0.39
C LEU A 212 13.46 -8.50 1.46
N MET A 213 13.07 -8.44 2.74
CA MET A 213 14.02 -8.16 3.83
C MET A 213 15.12 -9.24 3.95
N MET A 214 14.91 -10.45 3.43
CA MET A 214 15.96 -11.47 3.37
C MET A 214 17.08 -11.09 2.39
N LEU A 215 16.76 -10.33 1.35
CA LEU A 215 17.70 -9.89 0.31
C LEU A 215 18.30 -8.51 0.62
N LEU A 216 17.74 -7.75 1.55
CA LEU A 216 18.14 -6.37 1.83
C LEU A 216 18.98 -6.28 3.11
N GLU A 217 19.93 -5.34 3.15
CA GLU A 217 20.65 -5.01 4.40
C GLU A 217 19.78 -4.16 5.33
N ARG A 218 19.06 -3.19 4.78
CA ARG A 218 18.20 -2.26 5.54
C ARG A 218 16.76 -2.22 5.01
N PRO A 219 15.77 -1.91 5.86
CA PRO A 219 14.38 -1.75 5.42
C PRO A 219 14.23 -0.51 4.53
N ILE A 220 13.24 -0.55 3.64
CA ILE A 220 12.92 0.57 2.73
C ILE A 220 11.72 1.32 3.30
N TYR A 221 11.83 2.63 3.43
CA TYR A 221 10.79 3.49 4.01
C TYR A 221 10.26 4.50 2.99
N LEU A 222 9.10 5.07 3.33
CA LEU A 222 8.53 6.21 2.63
C LEU A 222 8.90 7.47 3.41
N GLU A 223 9.55 8.43 2.77
CA GLU A 223 10.00 9.66 3.43
C GLU A 223 8.92 10.73 3.54
N SER A 224 7.89 10.64 2.69
CA SER A 224 6.76 11.56 2.72
C SER A 224 5.45 10.91 2.28
N VAL A 225 4.36 11.55 2.69
CA VAL A 225 3.00 11.34 2.19
C VAL A 225 2.58 12.67 1.55
N VAL A 226 2.54 12.67 0.22
CA VAL A 226 2.08 13.76 -0.61
C VAL A 226 0.58 13.60 -0.86
N ILE A 227 -0.19 14.59 -0.43
CA ILE A 227 -1.63 14.65 -0.59
C ILE A 227 -1.93 15.47 -1.85
N CYS A 228 -2.74 14.92 -2.75
CA CYS A 228 -3.18 15.61 -3.96
C CYS A 228 -4.00 16.86 -3.61
N ASP A 229 -3.88 17.90 -4.45
CA ASP A 229 -4.72 19.08 -4.38
C ASP A 229 -6.22 18.72 -4.44
N GLY A 230 -7.06 19.45 -3.74
CA GLY A 230 -8.50 19.22 -3.61
C GLY A 230 -8.90 18.02 -2.75
N THR A 231 -7.98 17.43 -1.98
CA THR A 231 -8.25 16.31 -1.07
C THR A 231 -8.58 16.81 0.33
N ASP A 232 -9.69 16.34 0.92
CA ASP A 232 -9.98 16.59 2.33
C ASP A 232 -8.99 15.82 3.23
N TYR A 233 -8.30 16.53 4.12
CA TYR A 233 -7.33 15.94 5.05
C TYR A 233 -7.24 16.72 6.37
N CYS A 234 -6.64 16.07 7.37
CA CYS A 234 -6.18 16.69 8.60
C CYS A 234 -4.77 16.15 8.87
N LYS A 235 -3.78 17.04 8.93
CA LYS A 235 -2.37 16.65 9.10
C LYS A 235 -2.19 15.91 10.42
N GLU A 236 -2.73 16.45 11.50
CA GLU A 236 -2.63 15.90 12.85
C GLU A 236 -3.26 14.50 12.93
N ALA A 237 -4.36 14.26 12.22
CA ALA A 237 -4.98 12.95 12.13
C ALA A 237 -4.11 11.94 11.38
N ILE A 238 -3.45 12.34 10.29
CA ILE A 238 -2.50 11.48 9.58
C ILE A 238 -1.28 11.18 10.46
N GLU A 239 -0.69 12.19 11.08
CA GLU A 239 0.47 12.01 11.96
C GLU A 239 0.14 11.09 13.16
N ARG A 240 -1.03 11.28 13.78
CA ARG A 240 -1.58 10.39 14.82
C ARG A 240 -1.71 8.97 14.31
N ALA A 241 -2.38 8.79 13.18
CA ALA A 241 -2.65 7.47 12.62
C ALA A 241 -1.38 6.69 12.28
N LEU A 242 -0.35 7.39 11.80
CA LEU A 242 0.88 6.78 11.31
C LEU A 242 1.94 6.57 12.39
N TRP A 243 2.06 7.47 13.37
CA TRP A 243 3.07 7.31 14.44
C TRP A 243 2.75 7.94 15.80
N LYS A 244 1.91 8.98 15.92
CA LYS A 244 1.69 9.66 17.22
C LYS A 244 0.69 8.97 18.16
N ARG A 245 -0.01 7.93 17.72
CA ARG A 245 -1.00 7.22 18.55
C ARG A 245 -0.42 6.24 19.57
N TRP A 246 0.90 6.09 19.63
CA TRP A 246 1.58 5.25 20.60
C TRP A 246 2.56 6.08 21.41
N ASP A 247 2.83 5.60 22.63
CA ASP A 247 3.86 6.14 23.49
C ASP A 247 5.24 6.01 22.81
N PRO A 248 5.99 7.11 22.64
CA PRO A 248 7.31 7.10 22.01
C PRO A 248 8.30 6.13 22.69
N ASP A 249 8.30 6.05 24.02
CA ASP A 249 9.24 5.24 24.79
C ASP A 249 8.93 3.75 24.60
N VAL A 250 7.64 3.39 24.51
CA VAL A 250 7.20 2.02 24.20
C VAL A 250 7.63 1.62 22.80
N VAL A 251 7.48 2.51 21.81
CA VAL A 251 7.92 2.22 20.44
C VAL A 251 9.43 2.07 20.40
N GLU A 252 10.18 3.02 20.98
CA GLU A 252 11.65 3.02 20.98
C GLU A 252 12.23 1.80 21.70
N GLY A 253 11.69 1.43 22.87
CA GLY A 253 12.11 0.23 23.61
C GLY A 253 11.92 -1.07 22.84
N ALA A 254 10.96 -1.12 21.90
CA ALA A 254 10.67 -2.28 21.05
C ALA A 254 11.52 -2.33 19.77
N LEU A 255 12.23 -1.27 19.37
CA LEU A 255 13.01 -1.23 18.13
C LEU A 255 14.35 -1.96 18.27
N ARG A 256 14.75 -2.63 17.19
CA ARG A 256 16.05 -3.28 17.03
C ARG A 256 16.58 -2.95 15.63
N GLU A 257 17.89 -2.68 15.53
CA GLU A 257 18.54 -2.51 14.22
C GLU A 257 18.26 -3.73 13.31
N PRO A 258 18.04 -3.52 12.00
CA PRO A 258 18.13 -2.26 11.26
C PRO A 258 16.80 -1.48 11.17
N PHE A 259 15.81 -1.81 12.00
CA PHE A 259 14.48 -1.18 11.95
C PHE A 259 14.45 0.11 12.76
N ARG A 260 13.67 1.08 12.28
CA ARG A 260 13.47 2.37 12.93
C ARG A 260 12.05 2.88 12.68
N LEU A 261 11.55 3.75 13.55
CA LEU A 261 10.35 4.52 13.28
C LEU A 261 10.67 5.68 12.33
N VAL A 262 10.08 5.69 11.14
CA VAL A 262 10.08 6.84 10.23
C VAL A 262 8.81 7.66 10.43
N LYS A 263 8.99 8.98 10.56
CA LYS A 263 7.91 9.97 10.64
C LYS A 263 7.83 10.68 9.28
N PRO A 264 7.10 10.15 8.28
CA PRO A 264 7.10 10.72 6.95
C PRO A 264 6.57 12.16 6.97
N ALA A 265 7.17 13.03 6.17
CA ALA A 265 6.68 14.39 6.00
C ALA A 265 5.28 14.35 5.35
N ILE A 266 4.29 15.00 5.99
CA ILE A 266 2.95 15.14 5.43
C ILE A 266 2.89 16.48 4.71
N VAL A 267 2.79 16.44 3.38
CA VAL A 267 2.84 17.63 2.52
C VAL A 267 1.68 17.58 1.53
N VAL A 268 1.08 18.73 1.26
CA VAL A 268 -0.01 18.85 0.28
C VAL A 268 0.52 19.52 -0.97
N ALA A 269 0.14 18.99 -2.13
CA ALA A 269 0.39 19.64 -3.39
C ALA A 269 -0.63 20.77 -3.59
N SER A 270 -0.13 21.95 -3.91
CA SER A 270 -0.89 23.18 -4.19
C SER A 270 -0.52 23.66 -5.60
N ASN A 271 -0.83 22.85 -6.60
CA ASN A 271 -0.49 23.09 -8.00
C ASN A 271 -1.74 23.22 -8.90
N GLY A 272 -2.93 23.26 -8.32
CA GLY A 272 -4.21 23.32 -9.03
C GLY A 272 -4.59 22.00 -9.74
N LEU A 273 -3.78 20.95 -9.62
CA LEU A 273 -4.03 19.67 -10.28
C LEU A 273 -4.76 18.72 -9.33
N MET A 274 -6.07 18.62 -9.53
CA MET A 274 -6.93 17.71 -8.77
C MET A 274 -7.13 16.39 -9.51
N PHE A 275 -7.35 15.31 -8.75
CA PHE A 275 -7.72 14.03 -9.34
C PHE A 275 -9.13 14.06 -9.94
N GLN A 276 -9.25 13.76 -11.24
CA GLN A 276 -10.51 13.86 -11.99
C GLN A 276 -11.60 12.88 -11.56
N PHE A 277 -11.26 11.83 -10.80
CA PHE A 277 -12.20 10.83 -10.28
C PHE A 277 -12.34 10.90 -8.75
N ARG A 278 -12.02 12.05 -8.14
CA ARG A 278 -12.20 12.26 -6.69
C ARG A 278 -13.65 12.17 -6.26
N LYS A 279 -13.86 11.85 -4.98
CA LYS A 279 -15.19 11.62 -4.39
C LYS A 279 -16.00 12.91 -4.20
N ASN A 280 -15.34 14.01 -3.87
CA ASN A 280 -15.92 15.32 -3.56
C ASN A 280 -16.08 16.22 -4.81
N ARG A 281 -16.33 15.64 -5.99
CA ARG A 281 -16.60 16.42 -7.21
C ARG A 281 -17.97 17.11 -7.12
N PRO A 282 -18.14 18.33 -7.69
CA PRO A 282 -19.45 18.94 -7.82
C PRO A 282 -20.42 17.98 -8.52
N ILE A 283 -21.61 17.83 -7.96
CA ILE A 283 -22.65 16.97 -8.54
C ILE A 283 -23.36 17.77 -9.64
N GLY A 284 -23.03 17.50 -10.89
CA GLY A 284 -23.83 17.96 -12.03
C GLY A 284 -25.10 17.12 -12.15
N GLY A 285 -26.29 17.75 -12.16
CA GLY A 285 -27.55 17.07 -12.48
C GLY A 285 -28.09 16.08 -11.43
N GLY A 286 -27.65 16.16 -10.17
CA GLY A 286 -28.23 15.38 -9.05
C GLY A 286 -27.80 13.91 -8.94
N VAL A 287 -26.86 13.43 -9.77
CA VAL A 287 -26.39 12.03 -9.74
C VAL A 287 -25.40 11.80 -8.59
N LYS A 288 -25.70 10.83 -7.71
CA LYS A 288 -24.77 10.42 -6.64
C LYS A 288 -23.68 9.52 -7.21
N PHE A 289 -22.42 9.94 -7.13
CA PHE A 289 -21.29 9.11 -7.56
C PHE A 289 -21.15 7.85 -6.70
N GLN A 290 -20.81 6.73 -7.34
CA GLN A 290 -20.52 5.45 -6.68
C GLN A 290 -19.04 5.09 -6.76
N PRO A 291 -18.49 4.32 -5.79
CA PRO A 291 -17.12 3.83 -5.90
C PRO A 291 -16.97 2.87 -7.08
N ALA A 292 -15.94 3.05 -7.89
CA ALA A 292 -15.59 2.15 -8.99
C ALA A 292 -15.54 0.69 -8.51
N PRO A 293 -16.06 -0.27 -9.30
CA PRO A 293 -16.15 -1.67 -8.89
C PRO A 293 -14.81 -2.41 -8.88
N GLY A 294 -13.81 -1.88 -9.59
CA GLY A 294 -12.47 -2.44 -9.69
C GLY A 294 -11.38 -1.38 -9.54
N GLY A 295 -10.14 -1.82 -9.68
CA GLY A 295 -8.95 -1.01 -9.54
C GLY A 295 -7.95 -1.25 -10.65
N ILE A 296 -7.02 -0.32 -10.81
CA ILE A 296 -5.86 -0.47 -11.69
C ILE A 296 -4.63 -0.68 -10.82
N VAL A 297 -3.76 -1.62 -11.19
CA VAL A 297 -2.37 -1.64 -10.72
C VAL A 297 -1.44 -1.43 -11.91
N TRP A 298 -0.50 -0.51 -11.75
CA TRP A 298 0.59 -0.30 -12.69
C TRP A 298 1.92 -0.34 -11.94
N CYS A 299 2.92 -1.00 -12.53
CA CYS A 299 4.28 -1.07 -12.03
C CYS A 299 5.22 -0.62 -13.15
N SER A 300 6.29 0.10 -12.84
CA SER A 300 7.27 0.53 -13.86
C SER A 300 8.17 -0.61 -14.35
N ASP A 301 7.70 -1.86 -14.26
CA ASP A 301 8.47 -3.00 -14.74
C ASP A 301 8.50 -3.10 -16.26
N VAL A 302 9.59 -3.67 -16.77
CA VAL A 302 9.93 -3.68 -18.20
C VAL A 302 9.28 -4.89 -18.91
N GLU A 303 8.47 -5.68 -18.20
CA GLU A 303 7.69 -6.75 -18.84
C GLU A 303 6.52 -6.17 -19.63
N ARG A 304 6.13 -6.83 -20.73
CA ARG A 304 5.13 -6.36 -21.72
C ARG A 304 3.71 -6.10 -21.17
N ASN A 305 3.46 -6.21 -19.86
CA ASN A 305 2.15 -6.03 -19.22
C ASN A 305 2.27 -5.30 -17.87
N ALA A 306 2.84 -4.10 -17.87
CA ALA A 306 2.96 -3.24 -16.69
C ALA A 306 1.61 -2.89 -16.02
N LEU A 307 0.50 -2.96 -16.76
CA LEU A 307 -0.85 -2.62 -16.32
C LEU A 307 -1.73 -3.87 -16.13
N GLU A 308 -2.36 -4.01 -14.97
CA GLU A 308 -3.42 -4.99 -14.73
C GLU A 308 -4.67 -4.29 -14.15
N VAL A 309 -5.85 -4.74 -14.57
CA VAL A 309 -7.11 -4.30 -13.98
C VAL A 309 -7.59 -5.38 -13.01
N GLU A 310 -7.89 -4.99 -11.79
CA GLU A 310 -8.41 -5.83 -10.72
C GLU A 310 -9.93 -5.70 -10.60
N ILE A 311 -10.62 -6.83 -10.47
CA ILE A 311 -12.02 -6.91 -10.06
C ILE A 311 -12.17 -8.11 -9.12
N GLY A 312 -12.66 -7.89 -7.90
CA GLY A 312 -12.95 -8.98 -6.96
C GLY A 312 -11.71 -9.81 -6.57
N GLY A 313 -10.55 -9.16 -6.50
CA GLY A 313 -9.25 -9.73 -6.20
C GLY A 313 -8.60 -10.50 -7.36
N ARG A 314 -9.19 -10.48 -8.56
CA ARG A 314 -8.72 -11.20 -9.75
C ARG A 314 -8.43 -10.25 -10.91
N ARG A 315 -7.63 -10.71 -11.85
CA ARG A 315 -7.34 -9.99 -13.09
C ARG A 315 -8.58 -9.96 -14.00
N GLN A 316 -8.97 -8.78 -14.46
CA GLN A 316 -10.03 -8.61 -15.46
C GLN A 316 -9.56 -9.09 -16.84
N GLY A 317 -10.52 -9.50 -17.69
CA GLY A 317 -10.27 -9.86 -19.09
C GLY A 317 -10.05 -11.35 -19.31
N VAL A 318 -10.28 -12.18 -18.29
CA VAL A 318 -10.26 -13.64 -18.39
C VAL A 318 -11.66 -14.21 -18.55
N THR A 319 -11.80 -15.29 -19.33
CA THR A 319 -13.07 -16.01 -19.48
C THR A 319 -13.41 -16.75 -18.18
N LYS A 320 -14.69 -17.08 -17.97
CA LYS A 320 -15.14 -17.84 -16.77
C LYS A 320 -14.37 -19.15 -16.59
N LYS A 321 -14.04 -19.84 -17.69
CA LYS A 321 -13.27 -21.10 -17.69
C LYS A 321 -11.84 -20.91 -17.16
N MET A 322 -11.27 -19.72 -17.31
CA MET A 322 -9.89 -19.40 -16.92
C MET A 322 -9.77 -18.88 -15.49
N LEU A 323 -10.88 -18.69 -14.75
CA LEU A 323 -10.88 -18.10 -13.40
C LEU A 323 -10.07 -18.90 -12.37
N ALA A 324 -9.95 -20.21 -12.56
CA ALA A 324 -9.17 -21.09 -11.68
C ALA A 324 -7.68 -21.18 -12.05
N THR A 325 -7.28 -20.60 -13.18
CA THR A 325 -5.92 -20.74 -13.75
C THR A 325 -5.03 -19.56 -13.36
N PRO A 326 -3.69 -19.69 -13.55
CA PRO A 326 -2.77 -18.56 -13.36
C PRO A 326 -3.12 -17.30 -14.19
N ALA A 327 -3.84 -17.43 -15.31
CA ALA A 327 -4.23 -16.29 -16.14
C ALA A 327 -5.12 -15.28 -15.41
N ALA A 328 -5.90 -15.73 -14.41
CA ALA A 328 -6.80 -14.89 -13.62
C ALA A 328 -6.10 -14.22 -12.41
N ARG A 329 -4.82 -14.52 -12.18
CA ARG A 329 -4.06 -13.97 -11.05
C ARG A 329 -3.52 -12.61 -11.43
N LEU A 330 -3.62 -11.68 -10.48
CA LEU A 330 -2.82 -10.46 -10.53
C LEU A 330 -1.38 -10.82 -10.20
N LYS A 331 -0.42 -10.21 -10.90
CA LYS A 331 1.01 -10.36 -10.58
C LYS A 331 1.38 -9.81 -9.21
N ILE A 332 0.51 -8.99 -8.63
CA ILE A 332 0.58 -8.55 -7.24
C ILE A 332 -0.10 -9.50 -6.25
N SER A 333 -0.63 -10.66 -6.63
CA SER A 333 -1.17 -11.66 -5.69
C SER A 333 -0.06 -12.29 -4.82
N LYS A 334 -0.39 -13.01 -3.74
CA LYS A 334 0.65 -13.55 -2.85
C LYS A 334 1.49 -14.61 -3.57
N ILE A 335 0.84 -15.48 -4.34
CA ILE A 335 1.52 -16.57 -5.04
C ILE A 335 2.44 -16.05 -6.16
N GLU A 336 2.02 -15.04 -6.92
CA GLU A 336 2.86 -14.46 -7.99
C GLU A 336 4.05 -13.67 -7.42
N LEU A 337 3.85 -12.92 -6.33
CA LEU A 337 4.97 -12.26 -5.63
C LEU A 337 5.93 -13.28 -5.00
N PHE A 338 5.41 -14.40 -4.50
CA PHE A 338 6.24 -15.46 -3.94
C PHE A 338 7.07 -16.15 -5.03
N ALA A 339 6.45 -16.48 -6.18
CA ALA A 339 7.15 -17.05 -7.32
C ALA A 339 8.26 -16.12 -7.82
N THR A 340 7.97 -14.83 -7.95
CA THR A 340 8.95 -13.82 -8.34
C THR A 340 10.10 -13.75 -7.32
N PHE A 341 9.78 -13.74 -6.02
CA PHE A 341 10.80 -13.74 -4.97
C PHE A 341 11.68 -14.99 -5.03
N ALA A 342 11.10 -16.19 -5.19
CA ALA A 342 11.86 -17.43 -5.25
C ALA A 342 12.85 -17.44 -6.43
N ALA A 343 12.43 -16.95 -7.60
CA ALA A 343 13.30 -16.80 -8.76
C ALA A 343 14.45 -15.81 -8.51
N VAL A 344 14.17 -14.65 -7.92
CA VAL A 344 15.20 -13.66 -7.57
C VAL A 344 16.15 -14.19 -6.49
N TRP A 345 15.61 -14.88 -5.50
CA TRP A 345 16.40 -15.52 -4.45
C TRP A 345 17.37 -16.54 -5.03
N LYS A 346 16.93 -17.40 -5.94
CA LYS A 346 17.78 -18.40 -6.60
C LYS A 346 18.93 -17.73 -7.37
N ALA A 347 18.63 -16.63 -8.07
CA ALA A 347 19.66 -15.85 -8.76
C ALA A 347 20.66 -15.18 -7.80
N ALA A 348 20.19 -14.70 -6.63
CA ALA A 348 21.02 -13.99 -5.66
C ALA A 348 21.84 -14.91 -4.75
N ALA A 349 21.26 -16.00 -4.28
CA ALA A 349 21.83 -16.89 -3.27
C ALA A 349 22.64 -18.06 -3.89
N GLY A 350 22.61 -18.25 -5.21
CA GLY A 350 23.26 -19.39 -5.86
C GLY A 350 22.59 -20.72 -5.52
N SER A 351 23.38 -21.76 -5.23
CA SER A 351 22.92 -23.13 -4.89
C SER A 351 22.33 -23.29 -3.49
N GLY A 352 21.88 -22.19 -2.86
CA GLY A 352 21.19 -22.24 -1.58
C GLY A 352 19.82 -22.94 -1.67
N ALA A 353 19.22 -23.24 -0.52
CA ALA A 353 17.94 -23.95 -0.44
C ALA A 353 16.85 -23.33 -1.34
N ASP A 354 16.32 -24.16 -2.24
CA ASP A 354 15.26 -23.85 -3.21
C ASP A 354 13.97 -23.42 -2.49
N MET A 355 13.74 -22.10 -2.43
CA MET A 355 12.61 -21.50 -1.68
C MET A 355 11.24 -21.82 -2.29
N ASP A 356 11.21 -22.19 -3.58
CA ASP A 356 10.02 -22.60 -4.32
C ASP A 356 9.45 -23.96 -3.86
N THR A 357 10.26 -24.78 -3.18
CA THR A 357 9.84 -26.05 -2.57
C THR A 357 9.14 -25.90 -1.23
N LEU A 358 9.14 -24.70 -0.65
CA LEU A 358 8.65 -24.42 0.69
C LEU A 358 7.28 -23.74 0.65
N ARG A 359 6.52 -23.88 1.74
CA ARG A 359 5.27 -23.13 1.92
C ARG A 359 5.59 -21.65 2.12
N TYR A 360 4.70 -20.80 1.65
CA TYR A 360 4.83 -19.34 1.72
C TYR A 360 5.10 -18.84 3.14
N VAL A 361 4.40 -19.39 4.15
CA VAL A 361 4.63 -19.04 5.57
C VAL A 361 6.03 -19.42 6.06
N ASP A 362 6.55 -20.57 5.63
CA ASP A 362 7.85 -21.07 6.07
C ASP A 362 8.97 -20.17 5.54
N VAL A 363 8.88 -19.75 4.27
CA VAL A 363 9.82 -18.80 3.68
C VAL A 363 9.73 -17.43 4.36
N LYS A 364 8.52 -16.93 4.63
CA LYS A 364 8.37 -15.67 5.37
C LYS A 364 9.04 -15.72 6.74
N ASN A 365 8.98 -16.85 7.42
CA ASN A 365 9.58 -17.04 8.74
C ASN A 365 11.11 -17.14 8.70
N ARG A 366 11.73 -17.35 7.53
CA ARG A 366 13.20 -17.32 7.38
C ARG A 366 13.79 -15.91 7.53
N SER A 367 13.00 -14.86 7.32
CA SER A 367 13.42 -13.49 7.58
C SER A 367 13.41 -13.18 9.09
N ARG A 368 14.36 -13.76 9.85
CA ARG A 368 14.42 -13.66 11.31
C ARG A 368 14.34 -12.22 11.83
N PRO A 369 15.15 -11.25 11.35
CA PRO A 369 15.10 -9.88 11.87
C PRO A 369 13.72 -9.23 11.71
N TYR A 370 13.09 -9.37 10.54
CA TYR A 370 11.74 -8.85 10.30
C TYR A 370 10.69 -9.51 11.17
N ARG A 371 10.76 -10.83 11.33
CA ARG A 371 9.81 -11.60 12.13
C ARG A 371 9.92 -11.20 13.60
N GLU A 372 11.13 -11.19 14.16
CA GLU A 372 11.38 -10.85 15.56
C GLU A 372 10.98 -9.42 15.87
N GLN A 373 11.31 -8.46 14.99
CA GLN A 373 10.83 -7.09 15.12
C GLN A 373 9.30 -7.01 15.07
N TRP A 374 8.65 -7.77 14.17
CA TRP A 374 7.19 -7.79 14.10
C TRP A 374 6.55 -8.43 15.33
N ASP A 375 7.16 -9.46 15.91
CA ASP A 375 6.67 -10.13 17.11
C ASP A 375 6.76 -9.19 18.33
N ALA A 376 7.89 -8.50 18.50
CA ALA A 376 8.05 -7.47 19.53
C ALA A 376 7.01 -6.34 19.38
N LEU A 377 6.83 -5.82 18.17
CA LEU A 377 5.86 -4.76 17.89
C LEU A 377 4.41 -5.21 18.09
N ARG A 378 4.07 -6.46 17.80
CA ARG A 378 2.72 -6.99 18.06
C ARG A 378 2.40 -7.02 19.54
N VAL A 379 3.38 -7.19 20.42
CA VAL A 379 3.16 -7.15 21.86
C VAL A 379 3.11 -5.72 22.37
N ALA A 380 4.10 -4.90 22.00
CA ALA A 380 4.29 -3.57 22.58
C ALA A 380 3.39 -2.48 21.97
N VAL A 381 3.18 -2.50 20.64
CA VAL A 381 2.62 -1.37 19.87
C VAL A 381 1.30 -1.75 19.21
N PHE A 382 1.25 -2.93 18.58
CA PHE A 382 0.13 -3.39 17.77
C PHE A 382 -0.61 -4.56 18.44
N SER A 383 -0.83 -4.50 19.75
CA SER A 383 -1.48 -5.57 20.55
C SER A 383 -2.87 -5.95 20.04
N GLU A 384 -3.61 -5.01 19.48
CA GLU A 384 -4.93 -5.23 18.88
C GLU A 384 -4.86 -5.81 17.44
N TRP A 385 -3.68 -6.01 16.86
CA TRP A 385 -3.53 -6.41 15.46
C TRP A 385 -3.99 -7.86 15.22
N SER A 386 -5.09 -8.01 14.49
CA SER A 386 -5.65 -9.33 14.22
C SER A 386 -4.75 -10.21 13.33
N ALA A 387 -4.67 -11.49 13.69
CA ALA A 387 -4.07 -12.51 12.86
C ALA A 387 -5.09 -13.05 11.85
N LYS A 388 -4.65 -13.25 10.61
CA LYS A 388 -5.44 -13.99 9.62
C LYS A 388 -5.27 -15.51 9.84
N PRO A 389 -6.25 -16.35 9.49
CA PRO A 389 -6.11 -17.80 9.55
C PRO A 389 -4.82 -18.29 8.87
N SER A 390 -4.11 -19.21 9.53
CA SER A 390 -2.83 -19.75 9.04
C SER A 390 -2.96 -20.41 7.67
N SER A 391 -4.12 -21.03 7.39
CA SER A 391 -4.46 -21.64 6.10
C SER A 391 -4.33 -20.69 4.90
N LEU A 392 -4.41 -19.37 5.11
CA LEU A 392 -4.23 -18.36 4.06
C LEU A 392 -2.76 -18.10 3.69
N LEU A 393 -1.82 -18.80 4.33
CA LEU A 393 -0.37 -18.65 4.18
C LEU A 393 0.37 -20.00 3.98
N THR A 394 -0.31 -21.15 4.06
CA THR A 394 0.32 -22.48 3.99
C THR A 394 0.42 -23.06 2.58
N PHE A 395 0.12 -22.29 1.53
CA PHE A 395 0.28 -22.72 0.14
C PHE A 395 1.76 -22.72 -0.28
N ASP A 396 2.10 -23.53 -1.29
CA ASP A 396 3.40 -23.54 -1.98
C ASP A 396 3.21 -23.25 -3.49
N LEU A 397 4.30 -23.19 -4.25
CA LEU A 397 4.24 -22.88 -5.69
C LEU A 397 3.78 -24.07 -6.55
N CYS A 398 4.00 -25.31 -6.09
CA CYS A 398 3.63 -26.54 -6.81
C CYS A 398 2.12 -26.80 -6.78
N SER A 399 1.49 -26.60 -5.63
CA SER A 399 0.05 -26.80 -5.40
C SER A 399 -0.82 -25.68 -5.99
N GLY A 400 -0.21 -24.56 -6.37
CA GLY A 400 -0.86 -23.46 -7.10
C GLY A 400 -0.70 -23.53 -8.61
N GLY A 401 -0.06 -24.55 -9.19
CA GLY A 401 0.13 -24.68 -10.64
C GLY A 401 -0.99 -25.42 -11.40
N LYS A 402 -1.89 -26.11 -10.68
CA LYS A 402 -3.00 -26.88 -11.27
C LYS A 402 -4.31 -26.12 -11.29
#